data_AF-A0A349DKD0-F1
#
_entry.id   AF-A0A349DKD0-F1
#
_cell.length_a   1.000
_cell.length_b   1.000
_cell.length_c   1.000
_cell.angle_alpha   90.00
_cell.angle_beta   90.00
_cell.angle_gamma   90.00
#
_symmetry.space_group_name_H-M   'P 1'
#
loop_
_entity.id
_entity.type
_entity.pdbx_description
1 polymer ?
#
loop_
_entity_poly.entity_id
_entity_poly.type
_entity_poly.pdbx_seq_one_letter_code
_entity_poly.pdbx_strand_id
1 'polypeptide(L)'
;SFYEDAEFYGAEFKHTVIFSDVNFYGKSNFVNISLPDTLVLANLQADSTKLSIDITQPRKPATPCKLYLYAIDFNKLIINYEYFDLCFDDKKTSPKPLSLRQKSAVFEALIDQQKTYGFYRGQAKAEQDYEDFKERHRVIQRNRDSRTFSMVGIVILLIVLLYLTIRRNNKTKVIQVTPSVQPTPYQPPTSEPVLTSYQPISIPLEEVQALVAESMQQWRDYHIPVDVVNESEEFWQGYEQLLAEVRRIKK
;
A
#
# COMPACT_ATOMS: atom_id res chain seq x y z
N SER A 1 18.84 35.10 -6.50
CA SER A 1 19.34 35.24 -5.12
C SER A 1 18.87 36.56 -4.53
N PHE A 2 18.43 36.54 -3.28
CA PHE A 2 18.06 37.71 -2.49
C PHE A 2 19.07 37.89 -1.36
N TYR A 3 19.96 38.86 -1.49
CA TYR A 3 21.00 39.14 -0.49
C TYR A 3 20.48 39.97 0.69
N GLU A 4 19.44 40.76 0.45
CA GLU A 4 18.73 41.57 1.43
C GLU A 4 17.36 40.93 1.75
N ASP A 5 16.65 41.52 2.71
CA ASP A 5 15.29 41.10 3.05
C ASP A 5 14.35 41.30 1.84
N ALA A 6 13.54 40.29 1.53
CA ALA A 6 12.59 40.29 0.42
C ALA A 6 11.17 40.50 0.95
N GLU A 7 10.59 41.65 0.65
CA GLU A 7 9.28 42.05 1.15
C GLU A 7 8.19 41.75 0.10
N PHE A 8 7.31 40.80 0.41
CA PHE A 8 6.15 40.43 -0.40
C PHE A 8 4.83 40.75 0.30
N TYR A 9 4.83 41.58 1.35
CA TYR A 9 3.60 41.96 2.06
C TYR A 9 2.47 42.36 1.12
N GLY A 10 1.33 41.68 1.25
CA GLY A 10 0.13 41.99 0.47
C GLY A 10 0.23 41.66 -1.02
N ALA A 11 1.30 41.01 -1.48
CA ALA A 11 1.47 40.65 -2.88
C ALA A 11 0.35 39.71 -3.37
N GLU A 12 -0.08 39.91 -4.62
CA GLU A 12 -1.14 39.12 -5.24
C GLU A 12 -0.56 38.19 -6.29
N PHE A 13 -0.33 36.94 -5.89
CA PHE A 13 0.11 35.90 -6.81
C PHE A 13 -1.10 35.29 -7.53
N LYS A 14 -0.94 35.04 -8.84
CA LYS A 14 -2.01 34.52 -9.70
C LYS A 14 -1.92 33.00 -9.86
N HIS A 15 -1.67 32.50 -11.06
CA HIS A 15 -1.82 31.07 -11.33
C HIS A 15 -0.71 30.21 -10.74
N THR A 16 0.53 30.51 -11.07
CA THR A 16 1.65 29.64 -10.67
C THR A 16 2.84 30.50 -10.29
N VAL A 17 3.40 30.21 -9.13
CA VAL A 17 4.65 30.80 -8.66
C VAL A 17 5.64 29.69 -8.44
N ILE A 18 6.83 29.87 -9.03
CA ILE A 18 7.91 28.89 -8.97
C ILE A 18 9.12 29.57 -8.35
N PHE A 19 9.51 29.09 -7.19
CA PHE A 19 10.79 29.40 -6.57
C PHE A 19 11.69 28.16 -6.72
N SER A 20 12.39 28.07 -7.86
CA SER A 20 13.39 27.03 -8.13
C SER A 20 14.79 27.62 -8.08
N ASP A 21 15.68 26.96 -7.33
CA ASP A 21 17.09 27.36 -7.24
C ASP A 21 17.26 28.81 -6.77
N VAL A 22 16.31 29.25 -5.91
CA VAL A 22 16.30 30.58 -5.32
C VAL A 22 17.00 30.53 -3.98
N ASN A 23 18.01 31.39 -3.82
CA ASN A 23 18.72 31.56 -2.56
C ASN A 23 18.20 32.80 -1.83
N PHE A 24 17.69 32.62 -0.62
CA PHE A 24 17.31 33.70 0.29
C PHE A 24 18.36 33.82 1.39
N TYR A 25 19.21 34.85 1.30
CA TYR A 25 20.19 35.16 2.34
C TYR A 25 19.60 36.08 3.41
N GLY A 26 18.70 36.98 3.02
CA GLY A 26 17.84 37.78 3.90
C GLY A 26 16.53 37.07 4.27
N LYS A 27 15.74 37.68 5.15
CA LYS A 27 14.39 37.20 5.50
C LYS A 27 13.44 37.48 4.35
N SER A 28 12.48 36.58 4.10
CA SER A 28 11.37 36.88 3.19
C SER A 28 10.05 36.92 3.95
N ASN A 29 9.28 37.98 3.70
CA ASN A 29 8.02 38.26 4.37
C ASN A 29 6.87 38.06 3.39
N PHE A 30 6.03 37.04 3.64
CA PHE A 30 4.83 36.76 2.84
C PHE A 30 3.54 36.99 3.63
N VAL A 31 3.52 37.93 4.57
CA VAL A 31 2.30 38.27 5.31
C VAL A 31 1.24 38.86 4.37
N ASN A 32 -0.02 38.45 4.53
CA ASN A 32 -1.17 38.92 3.78
C ASN A 32 -1.11 38.74 2.25
N ILE A 33 -0.28 37.81 1.75
CA ILE A 33 -0.25 37.51 0.32
C ILE A 33 -1.55 36.82 -0.13
N SER A 34 -1.95 37.04 -1.39
CA SER A 34 -2.87 36.13 -2.06
C SER A 34 -2.07 34.93 -2.57
N LEU A 35 -2.38 33.74 -2.08
CA LEU A 35 -1.74 32.51 -2.56
C LEU A 35 -2.08 32.27 -4.03
N PRO A 36 -1.12 31.73 -4.82
CA PRO A 36 -1.41 31.31 -6.17
C PRO A 36 -2.24 30.02 -6.20
N ASP A 37 -2.73 29.63 -7.38
CA ASP A 37 -3.32 28.30 -7.57
C ASP A 37 -2.27 27.19 -7.33
N THR A 38 -1.00 27.50 -7.63
CA THR A 38 0.13 26.58 -7.49
C THR A 38 1.38 27.29 -7.03
N LEU A 39 2.00 26.77 -5.97
CA LEU A 39 3.28 27.19 -5.43
C LEU A 39 4.28 26.05 -5.52
N VAL A 40 5.38 26.27 -6.23
CA VAL A 40 6.48 25.31 -6.35
C VAL A 40 7.69 25.86 -5.62
N LEU A 41 8.16 25.12 -4.62
CA LEU A 41 9.38 25.41 -3.87
C LEU A 41 10.38 24.28 -4.17
N ALA A 42 11.46 24.60 -4.88
CA ALA A 42 12.46 23.63 -5.31
C ALA A 42 13.88 24.13 -5.05
N ASN A 43 14.73 23.26 -4.47
CA ASN A 43 16.14 23.54 -4.20
C ASN A 43 16.38 24.89 -3.51
N LEU A 44 15.53 25.24 -2.55
CA LEU A 44 15.70 26.47 -1.81
C LEU A 44 16.93 26.34 -0.91
N GLN A 45 17.94 27.15 -1.17
CA GLN A 45 19.08 27.26 -0.28
C GLN A 45 18.95 28.52 0.54
N ALA A 46 19.28 28.41 1.81
CA ALA A 46 19.62 29.57 2.61
C ALA A 46 20.93 29.30 3.29
N ASP A 47 21.83 30.27 3.17
CA ASP A 47 23.18 30.19 3.71
C ASP A 47 23.26 30.77 5.14
N SER A 48 22.14 31.32 5.63
CA SER A 48 22.07 31.92 6.95
C SER A 48 21.47 30.95 7.98
N THR A 49 21.96 31.06 9.21
CA THR A 49 21.41 30.45 10.44
C THR A 49 19.99 30.94 10.78
N LYS A 50 19.31 31.60 9.83
CA LYS A 50 18.04 32.28 10.03
C LYS A 50 16.99 31.69 9.08
N LEU A 51 15.77 31.66 9.58
CA LEU A 51 14.59 31.34 8.78
C LEU A 51 14.54 32.21 7.52
N SER A 52 14.24 31.59 6.39
CA SER A 52 14.43 32.19 5.08
C SER A 52 13.12 32.45 4.37
N ILE A 53 12.06 31.68 4.66
CA ILE A 53 10.72 31.83 4.08
C ILE A 53 9.65 31.65 5.15
N ASP A 54 8.82 32.68 5.34
CA ASP A 54 7.68 32.66 6.27
C ASP A 54 6.37 32.93 5.51
N ILE A 55 5.52 31.90 5.40
CA ILE A 55 4.17 31.93 4.81
C ILE A 55 3.15 31.47 5.87
N THR A 56 3.20 32.09 7.05
CA THR A 56 2.32 31.74 8.17
C THR A 56 0.93 32.38 8.09
N GLN A 57 0.82 33.55 7.45
CA GLN A 57 -0.40 34.37 7.42
C GLN A 57 -0.79 34.80 5.99
N PRO A 58 -1.00 33.87 5.05
CA PRO A 58 -1.59 34.23 3.76
C PRO A 58 -3.06 34.66 3.94
N ARG A 59 -3.59 35.42 2.98
CA ARG A 59 -5.04 35.62 2.87
C ARG A 59 -5.71 34.28 2.60
N LYS A 60 -6.81 33.98 3.30
CA LYS A 60 -7.55 32.74 3.13
C LYS A 60 -8.01 32.60 1.65
N PRO A 61 -7.52 31.61 0.90
CA PRO A 61 -7.92 31.42 -0.48
C PRO A 61 -9.30 30.74 -0.56
N ALA A 62 -10.00 30.89 -1.68
CA ALA A 62 -11.26 30.20 -1.94
C ALA A 62 -11.07 28.68 -2.10
N THR A 63 -9.93 28.28 -2.65
CA THR A 63 -9.49 26.89 -2.81
C THR A 63 -8.07 26.74 -2.26
N PRO A 64 -7.70 25.61 -1.64
CA PRO A 64 -6.33 25.40 -1.19
C PRO A 64 -5.31 25.54 -2.33
N CYS A 65 -4.16 26.14 -2.02
CA CYS A 65 -3.05 26.30 -2.96
C CYS A 65 -2.35 24.95 -3.16
N LYS A 66 -2.12 24.53 -4.40
CA LYS A 66 -1.31 23.32 -4.66
C LYS A 66 0.14 23.60 -4.31
N LEU A 67 0.70 22.82 -3.40
CA LEU A 67 2.06 23.00 -2.91
C LEU A 67 2.96 21.86 -3.39
N TYR A 68 4.04 22.21 -4.07
CA TYR A 68 5.06 21.27 -4.49
C TYR A 68 6.38 21.57 -3.77
N LEU A 69 6.88 20.60 -3.01
CA LEU A 69 8.12 20.72 -2.23
C LEU A 69 9.17 19.75 -2.78
N TYR A 70 10.29 20.28 -3.28
CA TYR A 70 11.39 19.50 -3.83
C TYR A 70 12.74 19.88 -3.20
N ALA A 71 13.39 18.91 -2.55
CA ALA A 71 14.70 19.10 -1.92
C ALA A 71 14.75 20.35 -1.01
N ILE A 72 13.75 20.49 -0.14
CA ILE A 72 13.59 21.62 0.76
C ILE A 72 14.14 21.28 2.15
N ASP A 73 14.82 22.26 2.76
CA ASP A 73 15.19 22.25 4.17
C ASP A 73 14.05 22.87 5.00
N PHE A 74 13.29 22.03 5.70
CA PHE A 74 12.14 22.44 6.51
C PHE A 74 12.51 23.33 7.71
N ASN A 75 13.80 23.42 8.07
CA ASN A 75 14.25 24.37 9.10
C ASN A 75 14.25 25.83 8.61
N LYS A 76 14.21 26.03 7.29
CA LYS A 76 14.29 27.36 6.64
C LYS A 76 12.97 27.85 6.08
N LEU A 77 11.95 27.01 6.13
CA LEU A 77 10.60 27.27 5.63
C LEU A 77 9.62 27.18 6.80
N ILE A 78 8.78 28.18 7.00
CA ILE A 78 7.57 28.06 7.83
C ILE A 78 6.36 28.27 6.93
N ILE A 79 5.45 27.31 6.95
CA ILE A 79 4.17 27.39 6.26
C ILE A 79 3.07 26.98 7.23
N ASN A 80 1.92 27.65 7.16
CA ASN A 80 0.70 27.12 7.76
C ASN A 80 -0.01 26.24 6.72
N TYR A 81 0.04 24.92 6.92
CA TYR A 81 -0.46 23.93 5.96
C TYR A 81 -1.99 23.95 5.77
N GLU A 82 -2.75 24.63 6.64
CA GLU A 82 -4.21 24.79 6.49
C GLU A 82 -4.62 25.30 5.10
N TYR A 83 -3.76 26.09 4.46
CA TYR A 83 -4.04 26.75 3.19
C TYR A 83 -3.53 26.00 1.94
N PHE A 84 -2.92 24.82 2.09
CA PHE A 84 -2.18 24.16 1.02
C PHE A 84 -2.57 22.70 0.83
N ASP A 85 -2.62 22.22 -0.41
CA ASP A 85 -2.72 20.79 -0.74
C ASP A 85 -1.37 20.29 -1.27
N LEU A 86 -0.72 19.38 -0.54
CA LEU A 86 0.59 18.85 -0.90
C LEU A 86 0.50 17.94 -2.13
N CYS A 87 1.29 18.27 -3.16
CA CYS A 87 1.31 17.58 -4.43
C CYS A 87 2.71 17.06 -4.75
N PHE A 88 2.80 15.81 -5.21
CA PHE A 88 4.08 15.18 -5.60
C PHE A 88 4.16 14.79 -7.07
N ASP A 89 3.01 14.58 -7.73
CA ASP A 89 2.91 13.85 -8.99
C ASP A 89 2.54 14.78 -10.17
N ASP A 90 3.35 15.80 -10.41
CA ASP A 90 3.25 16.61 -11.62
C ASP A 90 4.51 16.46 -12.50
N LYS A 91 4.33 15.77 -13.63
CA LYS A 91 5.39 15.52 -14.61
C LYS A 91 5.89 16.80 -15.27
N LYS A 92 5.11 17.89 -15.26
CA LYS A 92 5.51 19.17 -15.84
C LYS A 92 6.46 19.93 -14.93
N THR A 93 6.21 19.90 -13.62
CA THR A 93 6.99 20.65 -12.62
C THR A 93 8.13 19.82 -12.02
N SER A 94 8.06 18.49 -12.05
CA SER A 94 9.14 17.62 -11.59
C SER A 94 9.44 16.46 -12.55
N PRO A 95 10.55 16.55 -13.30
CA PRO A 95 10.96 15.48 -14.22
C PRO A 95 11.44 14.22 -13.49
N LYS A 96 11.74 14.32 -12.18
CA LYS A 96 12.18 13.21 -11.33
C LYS A 96 11.23 13.07 -10.13
N PRO A 97 10.21 12.21 -10.23
CA PRO A 97 9.26 12.04 -9.13
C PRO A 97 9.97 11.55 -7.86
N LEU A 98 9.55 12.07 -6.72
CA LEU A 98 10.09 11.66 -5.42
C LEU A 98 9.78 10.18 -5.17
N SER A 99 10.76 9.47 -4.61
CA SER A 99 10.56 8.11 -4.10
C SER A 99 9.57 8.12 -2.93
N LEU A 100 8.93 6.98 -2.67
CA LEU A 100 8.00 6.82 -1.55
C LEU A 100 8.61 7.31 -0.21
N ARG A 101 9.86 6.91 0.06
CA ARG A 101 10.59 7.31 1.27
C ARG A 101 10.79 8.83 1.35
N GLN A 102 11.08 9.48 0.22
CA GLN A 102 11.21 10.94 0.18
C GLN A 102 9.87 11.63 0.42
N LYS A 103 8.77 11.12 -0.17
CA LYS A 103 7.42 11.66 0.07
C LYS A 103 7.02 11.54 1.55
N SER A 104 7.27 10.38 2.18
CA SER A 104 7.07 10.18 3.62
C SER A 104 7.88 11.16 4.46
N ALA A 105 9.16 11.34 4.15
CA ALA A 105 10.02 12.28 4.88
C ALA A 105 9.52 13.73 4.78
N VAL A 106 8.97 14.13 3.63
CA VAL A 106 8.34 15.46 3.45
C VAL A 106 7.11 15.60 4.34
N PHE A 107 6.23 14.59 4.42
CA PHE A 107 5.08 14.62 5.32
C PHE A 107 5.50 14.70 6.79
N GLU A 108 6.45 13.86 7.22
CA GLU A 108 6.93 13.86 8.60
C GLU A 108 7.54 15.20 8.99
N ALA A 109 8.38 15.78 8.14
CA ALA A 109 8.96 17.11 8.36
C ALA A 109 7.89 18.21 8.38
N LEU A 110 6.87 18.12 7.54
CA LEU A 110 5.75 19.05 7.51
C LEU A 110 4.93 18.98 8.81
N ILE A 111 4.56 17.78 9.26
CA ILE A 111 3.80 17.55 10.49
C ILE A 111 4.58 18.08 11.70
N ASP A 112 5.87 17.75 11.80
CA ASP A 112 6.73 18.23 12.89
C ASP A 112 6.84 19.76 12.90
N GLN A 113 6.96 20.37 11.71
CA GLN A 113 6.90 21.83 11.58
C GLN A 113 5.55 22.39 12.07
N GLN A 114 4.42 21.83 11.63
CA GLN A 114 3.10 22.32 12.06
C GLN A 114 2.94 22.25 13.58
N LYS A 115 3.43 21.16 14.20
CA LYS A 115 3.46 20.99 15.65
C LYS A 115 4.36 22.01 16.34
N THR A 116 5.56 22.22 15.82
CA THR A 116 6.56 23.15 16.37
C THR A 116 6.05 24.59 16.45
N TYR A 117 5.31 25.03 15.43
CA TYR A 117 4.78 26.40 15.36
C TYR A 117 3.33 26.54 15.84
N GLY A 118 2.71 25.47 16.36
CA GLY A 118 1.36 25.51 16.93
C GLY A 118 0.23 25.66 15.90
N PHE A 119 0.43 25.21 14.65
CA PHE A 119 -0.59 25.24 13.60
C PHE A 119 -1.52 24.03 13.70
N TYR A 120 -2.35 23.96 14.73
CA TYR A 120 -3.17 22.77 15.04
C TYR A 120 -4.04 22.28 13.86
N ARG A 121 -4.65 23.19 13.10
CA ARG A 121 -5.46 22.83 11.91
C ARG A 121 -4.59 22.31 10.78
N GLY A 122 -3.46 22.96 10.53
CA GLY A 122 -2.48 22.52 9.54
C GLY A 122 -1.90 21.15 9.91
N GLN A 123 -1.61 20.91 11.21
CA GLN A 123 -1.13 19.63 11.72
C GLN A 123 -2.15 18.51 11.47
N ALA A 124 -3.39 18.68 11.93
CA ALA A 124 -4.43 17.68 11.75
C ALA A 124 -4.67 17.34 10.27
N LYS A 125 -4.64 18.36 9.41
CA LYS A 125 -4.72 18.17 7.96
C LYS A 125 -3.52 17.38 7.40
N ALA A 126 -2.30 17.74 7.80
CA ALA A 126 -1.08 17.07 7.33
C ALA A 126 -1.02 15.60 7.78
N GLU A 127 -1.47 15.30 8.99
CA GLU A 127 -1.57 13.93 9.51
C GLU A 127 -2.60 13.12 8.71
N GLN A 128 -3.78 13.69 8.46
CA GLN A 128 -4.81 13.05 7.63
C GLN A 128 -4.30 12.76 6.21
N ASP A 129 -3.72 13.76 5.53
CA ASP A 129 -3.17 13.61 4.19
C ASP A 129 -2.05 12.54 4.16
N TYR A 130 -1.27 12.40 5.24
CA TYR A 130 -0.24 11.38 5.35
C TYR A 130 -0.82 9.96 5.52
N GLU A 131 -1.88 9.80 6.31
CA GLU A 131 -2.58 8.52 6.43
C GLU A 131 -3.21 8.11 5.09
N ASP A 132 -3.92 9.04 4.42
CA ASP A 132 -4.51 8.81 3.10
C ASP A 132 -3.44 8.40 2.07
N PHE A 133 -2.27 9.04 2.13
CA PHE A 133 -1.11 8.69 1.30
C PHE A 133 -0.62 7.26 1.59
N LYS A 134 -0.47 6.88 2.86
CA LYS A 134 -0.03 5.53 3.26
C LYS A 134 -1.04 4.47 2.83
N GLU A 135 -2.34 4.73 3.03
CA GLU A 135 -3.41 3.81 2.62
C GLU A 135 -3.41 3.60 1.11
N ARG A 136 -3.37 4.68 0.34
CA ARG A 136 -3.30 4.61 -1.13
C ARG A 136 -2.11 3.76 -1.59
N HIS A 137 -0.95 3.92 -0.96
CA HIS A 137 0.22 3.12 -1.27
C HIS A 137 0.09 1.65 -0.88
N ARG A 138 -0.50 1.33 0.28
CA ARG A 138 -0.81 -0.05 0.68
C ARG A 138 -1.74 -0.73 -0.32
N VAL A 139 -2.78 -0.03 -0.78
CA VAL A 139 -3.72 -0.53 -1.80
C VAL A 139 -3.01 -0.78 -3.12
N ILE A 140 -2.17 0.15 -3.58
CA ILE A 140 -1.39 -0.01 -4.82
C ILE A 140 -0.44 -1.21 -4.72
N GLN A 141 0.24 -1.37 -3.59
CA GLN A 141 1.15 -2.49 -3.37
C GLN A 141 0.40 -3.83 -3.37
N ARG A 142 -0.72 -3.91 -2.64
CA ARG A 142 -1.57 -5.12 -2.62
C ARG A 142 -2.08 -5.50 -4.01
N ASN A 143 -2.46 -4.50 -4.82
CA ASN A 143 -2.90 -4.72 -6.20
C ASN A 143 -1.75 -5.13 -7.13
N ARG A 144 -0.53 -4.66 -6.87
CA ARG A 144 0.65 -5.09 -7.62
C ARG A 144 1.00 -6.54 -7.31
N ASP A 145 0.95 -6.92 -6.04
CA ASP A 145 1.24 -8.28 -5.58
C ASP A 145 0.19 -9.26 -6.09
N SER A 146 -1.09 -8.89 -6.09
CA SER A 146 -2.15 -9.76 -6.63
C SER A 146 -1.97 -10.04 -8.13
N ARG A 147 -1.52 -9.05 -8.91
CA ARG A 147 -1.20 -9.24 -10.33
C ARG A 147 0.03 -10.12 -10.56
N THR A 148 1.08 -10.00 -9.74
CA THR A 148 2.26 -10.87 -9.86
C THR A 148 1.91 -12.30 -9.48
N PHE A 149 1.15 -12.52 -8.39
CA PHE A 149 0.66 -13.85 -8.04
C PHE A 149 -0.21 -14.47 -9.14
N SER A 150 -1.11 -13.68 -9.74
CA SER A 150 -1.92 -14.15 -10.86
C SER A 150 -1.06 -14.54 -12.07
N MET A 151 -0.03 -13.76 -12.42
CA MET A 151 0.87 -14.10 -13.53
C MET A 151 1.70 -15.37 -13.24
N VAL A 152 2.25 -15.50 -12.03
CA VAL A 152 3.00 -16.69 -11.62
C VAL A 152 2.11 -17.93 -11.68
N GLY A 153 0.86 -17.83 -11.21
CA GLY A 153 -0.12 -18.91 -11.32
C GLY A 153 -0.37 -19.36 -12.76
N ILE A 154 -0.51 -18.43 -13.69
CA ILE A 154 -0.66 -18.73 -15.13
C ILE A 154 0.57 -19.44 -15.69
N VAL A 155 1.78 -18.98 -15.35
CA VAL A 155 3.03 -19.61 -15.82
C VAL A 155 3.16 -21.05 -15.28
N ILE A 156 2.88 -21.27 -14.00
CA ILE A 156 2.90 -22.62 -13.40
C ILE A 156 1.88 -23.53 -14.08
N LEU A 157 0.66 -23.03 -14.33
CA LEU A 157 -0.37 -23.77 -15.06
C LEU A 157 0.12 -24.20 -16.45
N LEU A 158 0.76 -23.29 -17.20
CA LEU A 158 1.30 -23.59 -18.54
C LEU A 158 2.41 -24.64 -18.48
N ILE A 159 3.31 -24.59 -17.48
CA ILE A 159 4.35 -25.61 -17.29
C ILE A 159 3.72 -26.98 -17.00
N VAL A 160 2.70 -27.04 -16.14
CA VAL A 160 1.98 -28.28 -15.83
C VAL A 160 1.30 -28.84 -17.08
N LEU A 161 0.62 -28.01 -17.87
CA LEU A 161 -0.01 -28.42 -19.12
C LEU A 161 1.01 -28.94 -20.13
N LEU A 162 2.16 -28.26 -20.27
CA LEU A 162 3.25 -28.70 -21.16
C LEU A 162 3.80 -30.07 -20.71
N TYR A 163 4.05 -30.25 -19.41
CA TYR A 163 4.51 -31.51 -18.84
C TYR A 163 3.52 -32.66 -19.10
N LEU A 164 2.22 -32.42 -18.87
CA LEU A 164 1.17 -33.40 -19.16
C LEU A 164 1.12 -33.77 -20.64
N THR A 165 1.32 -32.79 -21.54
CA THR A 165 1.34 -33.01 -22.99
C THR A 165 2.52 -33.89 -23.41
N ILE A 166 3.73 -33.59 -22.91
CA ILE A 166 4.94 -34.41 -23.16
C ILE A 166 4.76 -35.83 -22.62
N ARG A 167 4.25 -35.97 -21.39
CA ARG A 167 4.02 -37.28 -20.76
C ARG A 167 3.01 -38.12 -21.55
N ARG A 168 1.94 -37.48 -22.07
CA ARG A 168 0.94 -38.16 -22.89
C ARG A 168 1.53 -38.64 -24.21
N ASN A 169 2.37 -37.83 -24.87
CA ASN A 169 3.01 -38.20 -26.14
C ASN A 169 4.08 -39.29 -26.00
N ASN A 170 4.79 -39.36 -24.86
CA ASN A 170 5.77 -40.40 -24.61
C ASN A 170 5.16 -41.78 -24.34
N LYS A 171 3.91 -41.84 -23.85
CA LYS A 171 3.21 -43.13 -23.63
C LYS A 171 2.70 -43.78 -24.92
N THR A 172 2.65 -43.06 -26.04
CA THR A 172 2.18 -43.58 -27.34
C THR A 172 3.26 -44.23 -28.20
N LYS A 173 4.51 -44.34 -27.71
CA LYS A 173 5.56 -45.15 -28.35
C LYS A 173 5.74 -46.49 -27.63
N VAL A 174 4.67 -47.29 -27.55
CA VAL A 174 4.85 -48.73 -27.33
C VAL A 174 5.15 -49.33 -28.70
N ILE A 175 6.43 -49.54 -28.96
CA ILE A 175 6.89 -50.37 -30.07
C ILE A 175 6.32 -51.76 -29.79
N GLN A 176 5.34 -52.20 -30.58
CA GLN A 176 4.93 -53.60 -30.62
C GLN A 176 6.09 -54.41 -31.21
N VAL A 177 7.01 -54.81 -30.35
CA VAL A 177 7.91 -55.92 -30.65
C VAL A 177 7.14 -57.16 -30.25
N THR A 178 6.57 -57.86 -31.23
CA THR A 178 5.90 -59.15 -31.01
C THR A 178 6.97 -60.24 -31.08
N PRO A 179 7.41 -60.84 -29.96
CA PRO A 179 8.14 -62.09 -30.04
C PRO A 179 7.16 -63.23 -30.38
N SER A 180 7.58 -64.15 -31.24
CA SER A 180 6.87 -65.40 -31.54
C SER A 180 6.84 -66.28 -30.29
N VAL A 181 5.71 -66.31 -29.59
CA VAL A 181 5.49 -67.14 -28.38
C VAL A 181 4.86 -68.47 -28.79
N GLN A 182 5.53 -69.57 -28.44
CA GLN A 182 5.01 -70.93 -28.53
C GLN A 182 3.81 -71.11 -27.57
N PRO A 183 2.78 -71.87 -27.96
CA PRO A 183 1.56 -72.02 -27.17
C PRO A 183 1.84 -72.74 -25.85
N THR A 184 1.72 -72.01 -24.74
CA THR A 184 1.74 -72.56 -23.38
C THR A 184 0.30 -72.90 -22.95
N PRO A 185 0.04 -74.02 -22.26
CA PRO A 185 -1.30 -74.43 -21.87
C PRO A 185 -1.94 -73.43 -20.89
N TYR A 186 -3.22 -73.12 -21.12
CA TYR A 186 -4.01 -72.17 -20.36
C TYR A 186 -4.15 -72.60 -18.89
N GLN A 187 -3.70 -71.75 -17.96
CA GLN A 187 -4.01 -71.83 -16.53
C GLN A 187 -4.99 -70.69 -16.20
N PRO A 188 -6.13 -70.97 -15.55
CA PRO A 188 -7.11 -69.95 -15.21
C PRO A 188 -6.54 -68.97 -14.15
N PRO A 189 -6.86 -67.67 -14.26
CA PRO A 189 -6.33 -66.66 -13.35
C PRO A 189 -6.96 -66.78 -11.94
N THR A 190 -6.09 -66.85 -10.94
CA THR A 190 -6.45 -66.65 -9.53
C THR A 190 -6.90 -65.20 -9.34
N SER A 191 -8.16 -65.03 -8.96
CA SER A 191 -8.78 -63.75 -8.63
C SER A 191 -8.04 -63.07 -7.46
N GLU A 192 -7.48 -61.89 -7.70
CA GLU A 192 -7.06 -61.00 -6.62
C GLU A 192 -8.29 -60.41 -5.91
N PRO A 193 -8.26 -60.27 -4.57
CA PRO A 193 -9.35 -59.70 -3.81
C PRO A 193 -9.51 -58.20 -4.11
N VAL A 194 -10.72 -57.83 -4.52
CA VAL A 194 -11.16 -56.45 -4.73
C VAL A 194 -10.99 -55.67 -3.42
N LEU A 195 -10.21 -54.59 -3.46
CA LEU A 195 -10.12 -53.60 -2.38
C LEU A 195 -11.52 -53.09 -2.05
N THR A 196 -12.00 -53.49 -0.89
CA THR A 196 -13.32 -53.21 -0.36
C THR A 196 -13.51 -51.71 -0.09
N SER A 197 -14.55 -51.17 -0.73
CA SER A 197 -15.41 -50.07 -0.29
C SER A 197 -14.76 -48.83 0.31
N TYR A 198 -14.55 -47.82 -0.54
CA TYR A 198 -14.62 -46.44 -0.09
C TYR A 198 -16.10 -46.13 0.21
N GLN A 199 -16.50 -46.09 1.49
CA GLN A 199 -17.80 -45.54 1.87
C GLN A 199 -17.66 -44.02 1.98
N PRO A 200 -18.30 -43.23 1.11
CA PRO A 200 -18.34 -41.78 1.30
C PRO A 200 -19.10 -41.49 2.59
N ILE A 201 -18.43 -40.82 3.53
CA ILE A 201 -19.06 -40.30 4.75
C ILE A 201 -20.08 -39.26 4.30
N SER A 202 -21.37 -39.60 4.37
CA SER A 202 -22.46 -38.65 4.11
C SER A 202 -22.79 -37.92 5.40
N ILE A 203 -22.36 -36.67 5.51
CA ILE A 203 -22.75 -35.78 6.61
C ILE A 203 -24.13 -35.19 6.25
N PRO A 204 -25.15 -35.30 7.12
CA PRO A 204 -26.45 -34.66 6.91
C PRO A 204 -26.31 -33.15 6.70
N LEU A 205 -27.12 -32.60 5.78
CA LEU A 205 -27.05 -31.17 5.44
C LEU A 205 -27.41 -30.30 6.64
N GLU A 206 -28.33 -30.76 7.49
CA GLU A 206 -28.73 -30.04 8.70
C GLU A 206 -27.57 -29.88 9.69
N GLU A 207 -26.70 -30.89 9.79
CA GLU A 207 -25.52 -30.85 10.66
C GLU A 207 -24.49 -29.84 10.13
N VAL A 208 -24.27 -29.82 8.82
CA VAL A 208 -23.40 -28.81 8.17
C VAL A 208 -23.96 -27.41 8.38
N GLN A 209 -25.26 -27.21 8.24
CA GLN A 209 -25.89 -25.90 8.44
C GLN A 209 -25.80 -25.42 9.89
N ALA A 210 -25.98 -26.33 10.86
CA ALA A 210 -25.83 -26.01 12.27
C ALA A 210 -24.38 -25.59 12.60
N LEU A 211 -23.39 -26.34 12.11
CA LEU A 211 -21.96 -26.00 12.29
C LEU A 211 -21.59 -24.66 11.65
N VAL A 212 -22.13 -24.35 10.46
CA VAL A 212 -21.91 -23.07 9.80
C VAL A 212 -22.54 -21.93 10.60
N ALA A 213 -23.76 -22.11 11.12
CA ALA A 213 -24.44 -21.10 11.92
C ALA A 213 -23.71 -20.82 13.25
N GLU A 214 -23.24 -21.86 13.93
CA GLU A 214 -22.44 -21.75 15.16
C GLU A 214 -21.12 -21.00 14.89
N SER A 215 -20.41 -21.38 13.82
CA SER A 215 -19.18 -20.71 13.43
C SER A 215 -19.41 -19.23 13.09
N MET A 216 -20.48 -18.91 12.34
CA MET A 216 -20.82 -17.52 12.00
C MET A 216 -21.08 -16.67 13.24
N GLN A 217 -21.71 -17.24 14.28
CA GLN A 217 -21.94 -16.53 15.53
C GLN A 217 -20.63 -16.24 16.26
N GLN A 218 -19.75 -17.23 16.38
CA GLN A 218 -18.45 -17.07 17.03
C GLN A 218 -17.56 -16.04 16.33
N TRP A 219 -17.60 -15.98 14.99
CA TRP A 219 -16.88 -14.95 14.23
C TRP A 219 -17.44 -13.54 14.39
N ARG A 220 -18.75 -13.39 14.66
CA ARG A 220 -19.35 -12.07 14.95
C ARG A 220 -18.91 -11.53 16.31
N ASP A 221 -18.77 -12.43 17.28
CA ASP A 221 -18.40 -12.06 18.64
C ASP A 221 -16.87 -11.85 18.79
N TYR A 222 -16.09 -12.26 17.78
CA TYR A 222 -14.64 -12.06 17.71
C TYR A 222 -14.27 -10.62 17.35
N HIS A 223 -13.68 -9.89 18.29
CA HIS A 223 -13.28 -8.50 18.11
C HIS A 223 -11.83 -8.43 17.60
N ILE A 224 -11.65 -7.92 16.39
CA ILE A 224 -10.32 -7.68 15.82
C ILE A 224 -9.77 -6.38 16.44
N PRO A 225 -8.60 -6.42 17.11
CA PRO A 225 -8.02 -5.23 17.72
C PRO A 225 -7.64 -4.20 16.63
N VAL A 226 -7.85 -2.93 16.97
CA VAL A 226 -7.60 -1.79 16.06
C VAL A 226 -6.11 -1.55 15.86
N ASP A 227 -5.26 -1.97 16.81
CA ASP A 227 -3.81 -1.85 16.76
C ASP A 227 -3.13 -3.21 17.04
N VAL A 228 -2.35 -3.66 16.06
CA VAL A 228 -1.61 -4.95 16.08
C VAL A 228 -0.39 -4.89 17.00
N VAL A 229 0.04 -3.68 17.41
CA VAL A 229 1.25 -3.51 18.23
C VAL A 229 0.96 -3.69 19.72
N ASN A 230 -0.30 -3.49 20.15
CA ASN A 230 -0.77 -3.70 21.52
C ASN A 230 -1.95 -4.67 21.53
N GLU A 231 -1.71 -5.90 21.09
CA GLU A 231 -2.73 -6.94 21.16
C GLU A 231 -2.98 -7.36 22.62
N SER A 232 -4.22 -7.22 23.09
CA SER A 232 -4.64 -7.67 24.41
C SER A 232 -4.60 -9.20 24.50
N GLU A 233 -4.21 -9.75 25.66
CA GLU A 233 -4.20 -11.21 25.92
C GLU A 233 -5.56 -11.88 25.62
N GLU A 234 -6.66 -11.14 25.79
CA GLU A 234 -8.03 -11.55 25.46
C GLU A 234 -8.23 -11.91 23.98
N PHE A 235 -7.54 -11.23 23.06
CA PHE A 235 -7.60 -11.53 21.63
C PHE A 235 -7.02 -12.91 21.32
N TRP A 236 -5.84 -13.19 21.87
CA TRP A 236 -5.16 -14.47 21.68
C TRP A 236 -5.94 -15.63 22.30
N GLN A 237 -6.57 -15.41 23.44
CA GLN A 237 -7.45 -16.41 24.05
C GLN A 237 -8.68 -16.71 23.18
N GLY A 238 -9.34 -15.69 22.61
CA GLY A 238 -10.44 -15.88 21.67
C GLY A 238 -10.02 -16.63 20.40
N TYR A 239 -8.82 -16.33 19.89
CA TYR A 239 -8.26 -17.00 18.72
C TYR A 239 -7.98 -18.50 18.97
N GLU A 240 -7.36 -18.83 20.11
CA GLU A 240 -7.07 -20.21 20.48
C GLU A 240 -8.35 -21.02 20.72
N GLN A 241 -9.40 -20.41 21.27
CA GLN A 241 -10.72 -21.05 21.41
C GLN A 241 -11.32 -21.41 20.04
N LEU A 242 -11.27 -20.49 19.06
CA LEU A 242 -11.72 -20.76 17.69
C LEU A 242 -10.92 -21.91 17.04
N LEU A 243 -9.61 -21.97 17.26
CA LEU A 243 -8.77 -23.04 16.72
C LEU A 243 -9.05 -24.40 17.36
N ALA A 244 -9.32 -24.45 18.67
CA ALA A 244 -9.68 -25.68 19.37
C ALA A 244 -10.98 -26.28 18.82
N GLU A 245 -11.95 -25.43 18.50
CA GLU A 245 -13.26 -25.83 17.98
C GLU A 245 -13.16 -26.42 16.56
N VAL A 246 -12.36 -25.80 15.68
CA VAL A 246 -12.08 -26.34 14.33
C VAL A 246 -11.37 -27.70 14.41
N ARG A 247 -10.54 -27.92 15.44
CA ARG A 247 -9.88 -29.22 15.67
C ARG A 247 -10.86 -30.28 16.18
N ARG A 248 -11.93 -29.91 16.88
CA ARG A 248 -13.01 -30.81 17.31
C ARG A 248 -13.75 -31.41 16.11
N ILE A 249 -14.04 -30.59 15.10
CA ILE A 249 -14.79 -30.99 13.89
C ILE A 249 -13.98 -31.94 12.98
N LYS A 250 -12.64 -31.98 13.11
CA LYS A 250 -11.77 -32.85 12.30
C LYS A 250 -11.65 -34.29 12.83
N LYS A 251 -12.17 -34.60 14.02
CA LYS A 251 -12.18 -35.95 14.60
C LYS A 251 -13.51 -36.63 14.33
#